data_AF-A0A366S7H9-F1
#
_entry.id   AF-A0A366S7H9-F1
#
_cell.length_a   1.000
_cell.length_b   1.000
_cell.length_c   1.000
_cell.angle_alpha   90.00
_cell.angle_beta   90.00
_cell.angle_gamma   90.00
#
_symmetry.space_group_name_H-M   'P 1'
#
loop_
_entity.id
_entity.type
_entity.pdbx_description
1 polymer ?
#
loop_
_entity_poly.entity_id
_entity_poly.type
_entity_poly.pdbx_seq_one_letter_code
_entity_poly.pdbx_strand_id
1 'polypeptide(L)'
;MAINISTLPTEILDKVIHLVVDGKNWRPAIIPCLLVNRKWRDVCLAILYGELVLFCITPLSRFLVCHDQQATANLTRSVTFYLSQGENPDSSTYNQVLLSTQQLIEDVIPSMNNLKSFSLKRQHPLHNVWLTKSTISLLLNTLTVSCTGIELEASLQDGNTPAHVCEDLRRLLPRMEHVHIDLEPICDAMLGTWDVDETFHPINLPQIRSLHIDCVGDGHSGKEGCVERYQQAKPLTLGHSLVQASQQLIELPGTASAHFTVLGTSPQGYENQSLYWTLLRCRMMKEPQGVRTETWRFPAVWQIGHLYSAYYIRMRHEAYVIDNRNKAIDVAGGRPWRTLITSTRLPRALAHDKELLPDDGIINHKDWTRMYPKKQPWLIYNERKAGMSLLHAELQEGYEEKSLLEYTPKGFVRYGGPVWQYTRLYAEDDEPPEDWDPNGPDGSVVG
;
A
#
# COMPACT_ATOMS: atom_id res chain seq x y z
N MET A 1 -22.17 24.38 -46.07
CA MET A 1 -20.89 24.81 -45.46
C MET A 1 -20.22 23.59 -44.88
N ALA A 2 -19.00 23.25 -45.33
CA ALA A 2 -18.23 22.18 -44.70
C ALA A 2 -17.71 22.70 -43.35
N ILE A 3 -18.05 22.03 -42.26
CA ILE A 3 -17.53 22.34 -40.94
C ILE A 3 -16.04 22.01 -40.95
N ASN A 4 -15.19 23.02 -40.75
CA ASN A 4 -13.75 22.80 -40.69
C ASN A 4 -13.34 22.45 -39.26
N ILE A 5 -12.95 21.20 -39.04
CA ILE A 5 -12.50 20.67 -37.75
C ILE A 5 -11.32 21.47 -37.17
N SER A 6 -10.53 22.16 -38.01
CA SER A 6 -9.43 23.01 -37.54
C SER A 6 -9.87 24.28 -36.80
N THR A 7 -11.15 24.65 -36.92
CA THR A 7 -11.73 25.85 -36.27
C THR A 7 -12.34 25.57 -34.90
N LEU A 8 -12.37 24.30 -34.45
CA LEU A 8 -12.91 23.95 -33.14
C LEU A 8 -12.10 24.63 -32.02
N PRO A 9 -12.75 25.21 -30.99
CA PRO A 9 -12.07 25.70 -29.79
C PRO A 9 -11.29 24.59 -29.08
N THR A 10 -10.23 24.96 -28.37
CA THR A 10 -9.33 23.97 -27.73
C THR A 10 -10.06 23.17 -26.67
N GLU A 11 -10.98 23.82 -25.97
CA GLU A 11 -11.81 23.27 -24.90
C GLU A 11 -12.80 22.21 -25.43
N ILE A 12 -13.28 22.38 -26.67
CA ILE A 12 -14.15 21.40 -27.32
C ILE A 12 -13.31 20.21 -27.79
N LEU A 13 -12.15 20.48 -28.37
CA LEU A 13 -11.23 19.43 -28.80
C LEU A 13 -10.75 18.58 -27.62
N ASP A 14 -10.41 19.20 -26.50
CA ASP A 14 -10.03 18.55 -25.26
C ASP A 14 -11.13 17.58 -24.78
N LYS A 15 -12.39 18.04 -24.73
CA LYS A 15 -13.55 17.18 -24.41
C LYS A 15 -13.71 16.00 -25.38
N VAL A 16 -13.52 16.23 -26.69
CA VAL A 16 -13.61 15.15 -27.68
C VAL A 16 -12.52 14.12 -27.49
N ILE A 17 -11.27 14.54 -27.24
CA ILE A 17 -10.18 13.60 -27.00
C ILE A 17 -10.36 12.87 -25.66
N HIS A 18 -10.88 13.53 -24.62
CA HIS A 18 -11.20 12.88 -23.35
C HIS A 18 -12.22 11.74 -23.52
N LEU A 19 -13.26 11.93 -24.35
CA LEU A 19 -14.19 10.84 -24.68
C LEU A 19 -13.51 9.65 -25.39
N VAL A 20 -12.43 9.91 -26.14
CA VAL A 20 -11.61 8.84 -26.74
C VAL A 20 -10.74 8.15 -25.68
N VAL A 21 -10.22 8.92 -24.71
CA VAL A 21 -9.37 8.44 -23.59
C VAL A 21 -10.12 7.54 -22.61
N ASP A 22 -11.40 7.82 -22.38
CA ASP A 22 -12.23 7.02 -21.47
C ASP A 22 -12.57 5.61 -22.04
N GLY A 23 -12.20 5.33 -23.29
CA GLY A 23 -12.35 4.02 -23.91
C GLY A 23 -11.24 3.02 -23.54
N LYS A 24 -11.58 1.72 -23.47
CA LYS A 24 -10.65 0.61 -23.13
C LYS A 24 -9.41 0.46 -24.04
N ASN A 25 -9.37 1.15 -25.19
CA ASN A 25 -8.28 1.11 -26.18
C ASN A 25 -7.90 2.51 -26.68
N TRP A 26 -7.80 3.49 -25.78
CA TRP A 26 -7.61 4.87 -26.18
C TRP A 26 -6.24 5.19 -26.79
N ARG A 27 -5.17 4.49 -26.39
CA ARG A 27 -3.80 4.78 -26.88
C ARG A 27 -3.68 4.62 -28.40
N PRO A 28 -4.15 3.51 -29.02
CA PRO A 28 -4.22 3.43 -30.48
C PRO A 28 -5.08 4.52 -31.14
N ALA A 29 -6.13 4.98 -30.47
CA ALA A 29 -7.05 5.98 -31.02
C ALA A 29 -6.50 7.41 -30.95
N ILE A 30 -5.61 7.71 -29.99
CA ILE A 30 -5.01 9.04 -29.84
C ILE A 30 -3.82 9.27 -30.81
N ILE A 31 -3.16 8.20 -31.27
CA ILE A 31 -1.99 8.32 -32.17
C ILE A 31 -2.33 9.02 -33.49
N PRO A 32 -3.40 8.63 -34.22
CA PRO A 32 -3.80 9.34 -35.46
C PRO A 32 -4.13 10.82 -35.23
N CYS A 33 -4.62 11.17 -34.03
CA CYS A 33 -4.96 12.54 -33.67
C CYS A 33 -3.72 13.45 -33.67
N LEU A 34 -2.54 12.92 -33.36
CA LEU A 34 -1.27 13.65 -33.41
C LEU A 34 -0.90 14.12 -34.84
N LEU A 35 -1.46 13.48 -35.87
CA LEU A 35 -1.15 13.74 -37.27
C LEU A 35 -2.14 14.69 -37.95
N VAL A 36 -3.20 15.13 -37.26
CA VAL A 36 -4.27 15.97 -37.84
C VAL A 36 -3.77 17.39 -38.14
N ASN A 37 -3.34 18.11 -37.10
CA ASN A 37 -2.70 19.43 -37.20
C ASN A 37 -2.01 19.77 -35.86
N ARG A 38 -1.31 20.92 -35.81
CA ARG A 38 -0.59 21.36 -34.60
C ARG A 38 -1.48 21.44 -33.36
N LYS A 39 -2.70 21.96 -33.49
CA LYS A 39 -3.62 22.12 -32.36
C LYS A 39 -4.04 20.76 -31.77
N TRP A 40 -4.38 19.81 -32.63
CA TRP A 40 -4.68 18.43 -32.21
C TRP A 40 -3.47 17.75 -31.60
N ARG A 41 -2.29 17.93 -32.21
CA ARG A 41 -1.03 17.43 -31.65
C ARG A 41 -0.79 17.95 -30.23
N ASP A 42 -0.90 19.26 -30.00
CA ASP A 42 -0.61 19.88 -28.71
C ASP A 42 -1.57 19.37 -27.60
N VAL A 43 -2.87 19.26 -27.90
CA VAL A 43 -3.86 18.69 -26.96
C VAL A 43 -3.58 17.22 -26.67
N CYS A 44 -3.34 16.40 -27.70
CA CYS A 44 -3.05 14.98 -27.52
C CYS A 44 -1.72 14.73 -26.78
N LEU A 45 -0.70 15.56 -26.99
CA LEU A 45 0.56 15.48 -26.22
C LEU A 45 0.34 15.79 -24.74
N ALA A 46 -0.47 16.81 -24.41
CA ALA A 46 -0.79 17.12 -23.02
C ALA A 46 -1.49 15.96 -22.29
N ILE A 47 -2.29 15.19 -23.01
CA ILE A 47 -2.96 13.99 -22.49
C ILE A 47 -1.99 12.81 -22.38
N LEU A 48 -1.19 12.55 -23.40
CA LEU A 48 -0.21 11.45 -23.42
C LEU A 48 0.91 11.60 -22.39
N TYR A 49 1.43 12.82 -22.22
CA TYR A 49 2.55 13.10 -21.33
C TYR A 49 2.14 13.63 -19.96
N GLY A 50 0.87 14.02 -19.79
CA GLY A 50 0.37 14.59 -18.52
C GLY A 50 0.45 13.62 -17.35
N GLU A 51 0.07 12.37 -17.60
CA GLU A 51 0.12 11.28 -16.62
C GLU A 51 0.86 10.09 -17.22
N LEU A 52 2.15 9.98 -16.92
CA LEU A 52 2.99 8.92 -17.44
C LEU A 52 2.81 7.65 -16.61
N VAL A 53 2.40 6.56 -17.26
CA VAL A 53 2.36 5.23 -16.67
C VAL A 53 3.38 4.34 -17.35
N LEU A 54 4.41 3.97 -16.60
CA LEU A 54 5.55 3.20 -17.06
C LEU A 54 5.53 1.81 -16.40
N PHE A 55 5.84 0.79 -17.19
CA PHE A 55 6.01 -0.58 -16.72
C PHE A 55 7.44 -1.03 -17.03
N CYS A 56 8.03 -1.83 -16.14
CA CYS A 56 9.38 -2.36 -16.32
C CYS A 56 9.60 -3.11 -17.65
N ILE A 57 10.88 -3.28 -18.00
CA ILE A 57 11.35 -4.01 -19.17
C ILE A 57 11.01 -3.24 -20.46
N THR A 58 10.09 -3.75 -21.28
CA THR A 58 9.93 -3.26 -22.67
C THR A 58 9.33 -1.85 -22.76
N PRO A 59 8.25 -1.51 -22.03
CA PRO A 59 7.65 -0.18 -22.12
C PRO A 59 8.60 0.92 -21.64
N LEU A 60 9.30 0.69 -20.53
CA LEU A 60 10.29 1.63 -20.02
C LEU A 60 11.46 1.82 -21.00
N SER A 61 12.09 0.75 -21.49
CA SER A 61 13.20 0.89 -22.43
C SER A 61 12.80 1.62 -23.72
N ARG A 62 11.58 1.38 -24.24
CA ARG A 62 11.06 2.12 -25.40
C ARG A 62 10.84 3.59 -25.09
N PHE A 63 10.30 3.90 -23.92
CA PHE A 63 10.10 5.28 -23.48
C PHE A 63 11.44 6.02 -23.37
N LEU A 64 12.44 5.42 -22.74
CA LEU A 64 13.77 6.03 -22.60
C LEU A 64 14.39 6.39 -23.95
N VAL A 65 14.21 5.56 -24.98
CA VAL A 65 14.73 5.81 -26.33
C VAL A 65 13.92 6.85 -27.12
N CYS A 66 12.60 6.86 -26.97
CA CYS A 66 11.70 7.55 -27.90
C CYS A 66 10.90 8.72 -27.31
N HIS A 67 11.06 9.04 -26.02
CA HIS A 67 10.26 10.09 -25.40
C HIS A 67 10.55 11.47 -25.99
N ASP A 68 9.51 12.29 -26.08
CA ASP A 68 9.64 13.71 -26.43
C ASP A 68 10.11 14.46 -25.18
N GLN A 69 11.39 14.82 -25.14
CA GLN A 69 12.02 15.52 -24.01
C GLN A 69 11.29 16.80 -23.63
N GLN A 70 10.82 17.58 -24.61
CA GLN A 70 10.13 18.84 -24.35
C GLN A 70 8.74 18.60 -23.77
N ALA A 71 8.01 17.60 -24.29
CA ALA A 71 6.70 17.22 -23.75
C ALA A 71 6.84 16.66 -22.32
N THR A 72 7.80 15.76 -22.09
CA THR A 72 8.09 15.20 -20.75
C THR A 72 8.42 16.31 -19.75
N ALA A 73 9.30 17.25 -20.12
CA ALA A 73 9.72 18.31 -19.21
C ALA A 73 8.58 19.28 -18.83
N ASN A 74 7.70 19.59 -19.80
CA ASN A 74 6.71 20.66 -19.64
C ASN A 74 5.30 20.17 -19.31
N LEU A 75 4.93 18.93 -19.64
CA LEU A 75 3.54 18.47 -19.55
C LEU A 75 3.35 17.45 -18.42
N THR A 76 4.39 16.72 -18.01
CA THR A 76 4.26 15.66 -17.02
C THR A 76 3.95 16.20 -15.62
N ARG A 77 2.79 15.78 -15.11
CA ARG A 77 2.26 16.13 -13.78
C ARG A 77 2.24 14.93 -12.84
N SER A 78 2.14 13.71 -13.37
CA SER A 78 2.23 12.48 -12.58
C SER A 78 3.06 11.44 -13.29
N VAL A 79 3.84 10.69 -12.52
CA VAL A 79 4.51 9.47 -12.97
C VAL A 79 4.08 8.31 -12.08
N THR A 80 3.64 7.23 -12.69
CA THR A 80 3.38 5.94 -12.04
C THR A 80 4.28 4.91 -12.68
N PHE A 81 5.17 4.33 -11.88
CA PHE A 81 6.12 3.32 -12.30
C PHE A 81 5.79 1.99 -11.63
N TYR A 82 5.36 1.03 -12.44
CA TYR A 82 5.06 -0.34 -12.01
C TYR A 82 6.31 -1.22 -12.15
N LEU A 83 6.82 -1.65 -11.00
CA LEU A 83 7.91 -2.63 -10.90
C LEU A 83 7.39 -4.04 -11.15
N SER A 84 7.92 -4.69 -12.17
CA SER A 84 7.60 -6.08 -12.53
C SER A 84 8.84 -6.77 -13.08
N GLN A 85 9.07 -8.02 -12.68
CA GLN A 85 10.20 -8.83 -13.15
C GLN A 85 9.81 -9.85 -14.24
N GLY A 86 8.52 -9.97 -14.59
CA GLY A 86 8.03 -11.11 -15.38
C GLY A 86 8.07 -12.43 -14.60
N GLU A 87 7.58 -13.51 -15.20
CA GLU A 87 7.66 -14.86 -14.61
C GLU A 87 9.09 -15.41 -14.78
N ASN A 88 9.75 -15.76 -13.68
CA ASN A 88 11.13 -16.30 -13.65
C ASN A 88 12.19 -15.40 -14.33
N PRO A 89 12.44 -14.19 -13.81
CA PRO A 89 13.51 -13.34 -14.31
C PRO A 89 14.86 -14.04 -14.16
N ASP A 90 15.65 -14.03 -15.23
CA ASP A 90 17.07 -14.32 -15.13
C ASP A 90 17.83 -13.09 -14.61
N SER A 91 19.09 -13.27 -14.22
CA SER A 91 19.93 -12.16 -13.73
C SER A 91 20.09 -11.04 -14.76
N SER A 92 19.97 -11.35 -16.07
CA SER A 92 20.08 -10.37 -17.14
C SER A 92 18.88 -9.42 -17.17
N THR A 93 17.67 -9.95 -17.04
CA THR A 93 16.41 -9.20 -16.95
C THR A 93 16.41 -8.31 -15.71
N TYR A 94 16.88 -8.82 -14.57
CA TYR A 94 17.01 -8.02 -13.35
C TYR A 94 17.95 -6.82 -13.53
N ASN A 95 19.15 -7.05 -14.07
CA ASN A 95 20.11 -5.98 -14.34
C ASN A 95 19.54 -4.95 -15.32
N GLN A 96 18.80 -5.38 -16.35
CA GLN A 96 18.14 -4.47 -17.27
C GLN A 96 17.08 -3.61 -16.59
N VAL A 97 16.30 -4.18 -15.66
CA VAL A 97 15.31 -3.42 -14.86
C VAL A 97 16.03 -2.38 -14.00
N LEU A 98 17.09 -2.75 -13.29
CA LEU A 98 17.87 -1.81 -12.48
C LEU A 98 18.46 -0.68 -13.33
N LEU A 99 19.14 -1.00 -14.45
CA LEU A 99 19.74 0.00 -15.34
C LEU A 99 18.70 0.94 -15.95
N SER A 100 17.58 0.40 -16.45
CA SER A 100 16.51 1.24 -17.02
C SER A 100 15.86 2.12 -15.96
N THR A 101 15.74 1.61 -14.72
CA THR A 101 15.22 2.38 -13.58
C THR A 101 16.17 3.52 -13.22
N GLN A 102 17.47 3.24 -13.11
CA GLN A 102 18.49 4.26 -12.87
C GLN A 102 18.48 5.32 -13.97
N GLN A 103 18.43 4.91 -15.23
CA GLN A 103 18.38 5.84 -16.36
C GLN A 103 17.12 6.73 -16.33
N LEU A 104 15.95 6.18 -15.99
CA LEU A 104 14.74 6.98 -15.80
C LEU A 104 14.94 8.04 -14.72
N ILE A 105 15.53 7.63 -13.59
CA ILE A 105 15.75 8.49 -12.43
C ILE A 105 16.76 9.59 -12.76
N GLU A 106 17.90 9.27 -13.37
CA GLU A 106 18.99 10.22 -13.60
C GLU A 106 18.71 11.14 -14.79
N ASP A 107 18.22 10.60 -15.90
CA ASP A 107 18.17 11.33 -17.17
C ASP A 107 16.82 12.01 -17.42
N VAL A 108 15.72 11.45 -16.90
CA VAL A 108 14.38 11.87 -17.30
C VAL A 108 13.64 12.62 -16.18
N ILE A 109 13.54 12.04 -14.98
CA ILE A 109 12.81 12.66 -13.86
C ILE A 109 13.25 14.09 -13.54
N PRO A 110 14.55 14.47 -13.52
CA PRO A 110 14.95 15.82 -13.14
C PRO A 110 14.47 16.89 -14.14
N SER A 111 14.14 16.50 -15.38
CA SER A 111 13.60 17.42 -16.38
C SER A 111 12.12 17.77 -16.16
N MET A 112 11.38 17.00 -15.36
CA MET A 112 9.93 17.12 -15.20
C MET A 112 9.55 18.27 -14.24
N ASN A 113 9.59 19.49 -14.75
CA ASN A 113 9.38 20.73 -13.98
C ASN A 113 7.98 20.86 -13.35
N ASN A 114 7.00 20.13 -13.89
CA ASN A 114 5.61 20.17 -13.46
C ASN A 114 5.16 18.92 -12.70
N LEU A 115 6.08 17.99 -12.40
CA LEU A 115 5.77 16.76 -11.69
C LEU A 115 5.19 17.09 -10.31
N LYS A 116 3.96 16.64 -10.03
CA LYS A 116 3.24 16.83 -8.77
C LYS A 116 3.21 15.56 -7.93
N SER A 117 3.10 14.41 -8.58
CA SER A 117 3.05 13.12 -7.90
C SER A 117 3.95 12.08 -8.58
N PHE A 118 4.65 11.31 -7.75
CA PHE A 118 5.41 10.14 -8.18
C PHE A 118 4.92 8.91 -7.41
N SER A 119 4.66 7.82 -8.12
CA SER A 119 4.29 6.53 -7.53
C SER A 119 5.21 5.44 -8.07
N LEU A 120 5.89 4.75 -7.16
CA LEU A 120 6.58 3.49 -7.41
C LEU A 120 5.74 2.38 -6.81
N LYS A 121 5.26 1.45 -7.62
CA LYS A 121 4.34 0.39 -7.17
C LYS A 121 4.84 -0.98 -7.63
N ARG A 122 4.83 -1.98 -6.74
CA ARG A 122 5.05 -3.38 -7.14
C ARG A 122 3.84 -3.90 -7.92
N GLN A 123 4.08 -4.51 -9.08
CA GLN A 123 3.04 -5.15 -9.86
C GLN A 123 2.82 -6.58 -9.36
N HIS A 124 1.68 -6.82 -8.71
CA HIS A 124 1.23 -8.16 -8.35
C HIS A 124 0.87 -9.01 -9.58
N PRO A 125 1.08 -10.34 -9.58
CA PRO A 125 1.44 -11.21 -8.45
C PRO A 125 2.95 -11.55 -8.34
N LEU A 126 3.82 -10.80 -9.02
CA LEU A 126 5.23 -11.18 -9.15
C LEU A 126 6.04 -10.74 -7.93
N HIS A 127 6.29 -11.70 -7.05
CA HIS A 127 7.20 -11.55 -5.92
C HIS A 127 8.65 -11.45 -6.44
N ASN A 128 9.44 -10.55 -5.85
CA ASN A 128 10.92 -10.45 -5.94
C ASN A 128 11.55 -9.34 -6.80
N VAL A 129 10.83 -8.29 -7.21
CA VAL A 129 11.54 -7.07 -7.69
C VAL A 129 12.09 -6.32 -6.49
N TRP A 130 13.40 -6.47 -6.26
CA TRP A 130 14.12 -5.63 -5.32
C TRP A 130 14.72 -4.42 -6.02
N LEU A 131 14.73 -3.30 -5.32
CA LEU A 131 15.59 -2.16 -5.68
C LEU A 131 16.67 -2.04 -4.63
N THR A 132 17.86 -1.62 -5.05
CA THR A 132 18.93 -1.33 -4.10
C THR A 132 18.58 -0.08 -3.29
N LYS A 133 19.03 -0.03 -2.02
CA LYS A 133 18.96 1.19 -1.21
C LYS A 133 19.49 2.41 -1.96
N SER A 134 20.60 2.25 -2.69
CA SER A 134 21.19 3.31 -3.52
C SER A 134 20.25 3.85 -4.61
N THR A 135 19.47 2.98 -5.25
CA THR A 135 18.54 3.39 -6.31
C THR A 135 17.37 4.20 -5.74
N ILE A 136 16.87 3.80 -4.57
CA ILE A 136 15.82 4.56 -3.87
C ILE A 136 16.38 5.90 -3.34
N SER A 137 17.57 5.91 -2.73
CA SER A 137 18.24 7.16 -2.33
C SER A 137 18.43 8.11 -3.51
N LEU A 138 18.86 7.59 -4.66
CA LEU A 138 19.01 8.37 -5.88
C LEU A 138 17.67 8.95 -6.35
N LEU A 139 16.61 8.14 -6.37
CA LEU A 139 15.25 8.60 -6.68
C LEU A 139 14.83 9.75 -5.76
N LEU A 140 14.92 9.56 -4.44
CA LEU A 140 14.51 10.54 -3.44
C LEU A 140 15.22 11.88 -3.62
N ASN A 141 16.51 11.84 -3.92
CA ASN A 141 17.34 13.03 -4.13
C ASN A 141 17.12 13.69 -5.50
N THR A 142 16.54 12.98 -6.47
CA THR A 142 16.31 13.48 -7.83
C THR A 142 14.90 14.04 -8.05
N LEU A 143 13.93 13.69 -7.20
CA LEU A 143 12.57 14.21 -7.31
C LEU A 143 12.55 15.74 -7.32
N THR A 144 11.95 16.32 -8.35
CA THR A 144 11.88 17.78 -8.52
C THR A 144 11.11 18.46 -7.39
N VAL A 145 11.42 19.73 -7.11
CA VAL A 145 10.77 20.52 -6.03
C VAL A 145 9.26 20.65 -6.20
N SER A 146 8.75 20.54 -7.44
CA SER A 146 7.32 20.58 -7.73
C SER A 146 6.57 19.34 -7.26
N CYS A 147 7.29 18.23 -7.04
CA CYS A 147 6.70 16.96 -6.61
C CYS A 147 6.36 17.05 -5.12
N THR A 148 5.07 17.00 -4.80
CA THR A 148 4.56 17.09 -3.42
C THR A 148 3.79 15.83 -2.99
N GLY A 149 3.51 14.91 -3.93
CA GLY A 149 2.95 13.60 -3.66
C GLY A 149 3.95 12.48 -3.95
N ILE A 150 4.15 11.56 -3.00
CA ILE A 150 4.99 10.39 -3.21
C ILE A 150 4.35 9.11 -2.67
N GLU A 151 4.35 8.07 -3.49
CA GLU A 151 4.08 6.69 -3.10
C GLU A 151 5.30 5.84 -3.41
N LEU A 152 5.80 5.11 -2.42
CA LEU A 152 6.91 4.18 -2.57
C LEU A 152 6.50 2.82 -2.03
N GLU A 153 6.32 1.86 -2.93
CA GLU A 153 6.20 0.46 -2.60
C GLU A 153 7.33 -0.33 -3.26
N ALA A 154 8.27 -0.82 -2.46
CA ALA A 154 9.39 -1.63 -2.91
C ALA A 154 10.03 -2.40 -1.74
N SER A 155 10.49 -3.61 -2.03
CA SER A 155 11.38 -4.36 -1.14
C SER A 155 12.82 -3.93 -1.41
N LEU A 156 13.57 -3.55 -0.37
CA LEU A 156 14.92 -3.04 -0.52
C LEU A 156 15.94 -4.16 -0.38
N GLN A 157 16.87 -4.22 -1.32
CA GLN A 157 18.07 -5.06 -1.18
C GLN A 157 19.20 -4.23 -0.59
N ASP A 158 19.94 -4.82 0.35
CA ASP A 158 21.20 -4.26 0.83
C ASP A 158 22.17 -4.13 -0.35
N GLY A 159 22.58 -2.89 -0.62
CA GLY A 159 23.72 -2.60 -1.47
C GLY A 159 24.96 -2.32 -0.62
N ASN A 160 26.12 -2.16 -1.27
CA ASN A 160 27.37 -1.74 -0.61
C ASN A 160 27.34 -0.28 -0.07
N THR A 161 26.16 0.33 0.08
CA THR A 161 26.03 1.74 0.48
C THR A 161 25.76 1.85 1.97
N PRO A 162 26.53 2.67 2.70
CA PRO A 162 26.24 3.02 4.10
C PRO A 162 25.05 3.99 4.24
N ALA A 163 24.38 4.33 3.14
CA ALA A 163 23.29 5.29 3.12
C ALA A 163 22.00 4.66 3.65
N HIS A 164 21.47 5.26 4.70
CA HIS A 164 20.22 4.86 5.33
C HIS A 164 19.05 5.59 4.65
N VAL A 165 18.28 4.90 3.79
CA VAL A 165 17.18 5.48 2.97
C VAL A 165 16.23 6.37 3.77
N CYS A 166 15.96 6.04 5.03
CA CYS A 166 15.10 6.87 5.88
C CYS A 166 15.66 8.28 6.11
N GLU A 167 16.98 8.49 6.07
CA GLU A 167 17.55 9.84 6.17
C GLU A 167 17.27 10.69 4.92
N ASP A 168 17.27 10.07 3.74
CA ASP A 168 16.88 10.76 2.51
C ASP A 168 15.38 11.08 2.53
N LEU A 169 14.55 10.15 3.01
CA LEU A 169 13.12 10.42 3.27
C LEU A 169 12.97 11.61 4.23
N ARG A 170 13.70 11.63 5.35
CA ARG A 170 13.65 12.74 6.32
C ARG A 170 13.96 14.10 5.69
N ARG A 171 14.91 14.17 4.75
CA ARG A 171 15.20 15.41 4.01
C ARG A 171 14.09 15.79 3.03
N LEU A 172 13.41 14.80 2.47
CA LEU A 172 12.35 14.98 1.48
C LEU A 172 11.01 15.40 2.10
N LEU A 173 10.64 14.84 3.25
CA LEU A 173 9.31 14.98 3.84
C LEU A 173 8.83 16.42 4.11
N PRO A 174 9.67 17.40 4.53
CA PRO A 174 9.19 18.75 4.87
C PRO A 174 8.44 19.49 3.75
N ARG A 175 8.69 19.13 2.48
CA ARG A 175 8.01 19.73 1.31
C ARG A 175 6.85 18.90 0.77
N MET A 176 6.59 17.73 1.33
CA MET A 176 5.57 16.81 0.83
C MET A 176 4.20 17.11 1.43
N GLU A 177 3.16 16.96 0.60
CA GLU A 177 1.74 17.06 0.99
C GLU A 177 1.12 15.68 1.22
N HIS A 178 1.42 14.72 0.35
CA HIS A 178 0.80 13.39 0.37
C HIS A 178 1.86 12.30 0.27
N VAL A 179 2.05 11.54 1.34
CA VAL A 179 3.12 10.55 1.42
C VAL A 179 2.52 9.18 1.76
N HIS A 180 2.93 8.17 0.99
CA HIS A 180 2.65 6.76 1.26
C HIS A 180 3.95 5.95 1.14
N ILE A 181 4.35 5.30 2.23
CA ILE A 181 5.59 4.51 2.30
C ILE A 181 5.24 3.07 2.67
N ASP A 182 5.54 2.14 1.76
CA ASP A 182 5.54 0.69 1.92
C ASP A 182 6.92 0.18 1.49
N LEU A 183 7.93 0.50 2.30
CA LEU A 183 9.32 0.12 2.07
C LEU A 183 9.77 -0.83 3.16
N GLU A 184 10.54 -1.85 2.79
CA GLU A 184 11.07 -2.84 3.71
C GLU A 184 12.60 -2.95 3.51
N PRO A 185 13.45 -2.54 4.47
CA PRO A 185 13.13 -2.00 5.80
C PRO A 185 12.95 -0.46 5.86
N ILE A 186 12.23 0.02 6.87
CA ILE A 186 12.12 1.44 7.30
C ILE A 186 12.29 1.58 8.82
N CYS A 187 12.49 2.80 9.33
CA CYS A 187 12.51 3.11 10.77
C CYS A 187 12.16 4.58 11.06
N ASP A 188 12.06 4.95 12.35
CA ASP A 188 11.75 6.31 12.80
C ASP A 188 12.75 7.41 12.38
N ALA A 189 13.93 7.04 11.88
CA ALA A 189 14.90 8.00 11.35
C ALA A 189 14.38 8.79 10.14
N MET A 190 13.27 8.36 9.51
CA MET A 190 12.57 9.16 8.51
C MET A 190 11.84 10.36 9.12
N LEU A 191 11.44 10.28 10.39
CA LEU A 191 10.65 11.30 11.09
C LEU A 191 11.47 12.18 12.02
N GLY A 192 12.74 11.87 12.25
CA GLY A 192 13.58 12.63 13.18
C GLY A 192 15.00 12.11 13.33
N THR A 193 15.71 12.64 14.32
CA THR A 193 17.06 12.22 14.69
C THR A 193 17.14 11.91 16.16
N TRP A 194 17.94 10.91 16.51
CA TRP A 194 18.31 10.64 17.88
C TRP A 194 19.63 11.36 18.19
N ASP A 195 19.73 11.98 19.36
CA ASP A 195 20.99 12.51 19.86
C ASP A 195 21.74 11.49 20.72
N VAL A 196 22.85 11.91 21.31
CA VAL A 196 23.69 11.07 22.19
C VAL A 196 23.01 10.68 23.51
N ASP A 197 21.98 11.43 23.90
CA ASP A 197 21.22 11.23 25.15
C ASP A 197 19.96 10.40 24.89
N GLU A 198 19.89 9.72 23.74
CA GLU A 198 18.73 8.91 23.30
C GLU A 198 17.43 9.74 23.26
N THR A 199 17.51 11.04 23.01
CA THR A 199 16.34 11.90 22.82
C THR A 199 16.00 11.99 21.34
N PHE A 200 14.74 11.70 21.01
CA PHE A 200 14.23 11.85 19.65
C PHE A 200 13.88 13.31 19.34
N HIS A 201 14.44 13.82 18.26
CA HIS A 201 14.20 15.16 17.73
C HIS A 201 13.42 15.06 16.42
N PRO A 202 12.08 15.20 16.45
CA PRO A 202 11.26 15.11 15.25
C PRO A 202 11.51 16.28 14.28
N ILE A 203 11.31 16.04 12.98
CA ILE A 203 11.34 17.09 11.96
C ILE A 203 9.98 17.79 11.81
N ASN A 204 9.99 19.06 11.41
CA ASN A 204 8.76 19.77 11.07
C ASN A 204 8.24 19.36 9.69
N LEU A 205 6.93 19.11 9.59
CA LEU A 205 6.25 18.83 8.32
C LEU A 205 5.21 19.93 8.01
N PRO A 206 5.64 21.10 7.52
CA PRO A 206 4.74 22.26 7.37
C PRO A 206 3.72 22.11 6.22
N GLN A 207 3.98 21.26 5.23
CA GLN A 207 3.12 21.09 4.06
C GLN A 207 2.28 19.81 4.10
N ILE A 208 2.54 18.91 5.07
CA ILE A 208 1.91 17.59 5.07
C ILE A 208 0.39 17.70 5.23
N ARG A 209 -0.33 16.89 4.45
CA ARG A 209 -1.79 16.71 4.52
C ARG A 209 -2.14 15.27 4.85
N SER A 210 -1.35 14.32 4.36
CA SER A 210 -1.47 12.90 4.72
C SER A 210 -0.12 12.19 4.69
N LEU A 211 0.19 11.46 5.77
CA LEU A 211 1.31 10.53 5.85
C LEU A 211 0.77 9.13 6.18
N HIS A 212 0.96 8.18 5.27
CA HIS A 212 0.63 6.77 5.47
C HIS A 212 1.91 5.93 5.43
N ILE A 213 2.11 5.08 6.44
CA ILE A 213 3.27 4.20 6.54
C ILE A 213 2.78 2.77 6.76
N ASP A 214 3.09 1.89 5.82
CA ASP A 214 2.78 0.46 5.88
C ASP A 214 3.99 -0.27 6.48
N CYS A 215 3.75 -0.92 7.61
CA CYS A 215 4.72 -1.70 8.40
C CYS A 215 4.37 -3.19 8.41
N VAL A 216 3.54 -3.63 7.47
CA VAL A 216 2.96 -4.98 7.50
C VAL A 216 3.94 -6.04 6.99
N GLY A 217 4.83 -5.65 6.08
CA GLY A 217 5.85 -6.49 5.45
C GLY A 217 5.30 -7.68 4.66
N ASP A 218 6.17 -8.34 3.90
CA ASP A 218 5.79 -9.52 3.11
C ASP A 218 5.64 -10.81 3.94
N GLY A 219 5.77 -10.74 5.28
CA GLY A 219 5.50 -11.84 6.22
C GLY A 219 6.69 -12.71 6.60
N HIS A 220 7.90 -12.42 6.12
CA HIS A 220 9.13 -13.11 6.56
C HIS A 220 10.14 -12.17 7.25
N SER A 221 10.08 -10.87 6.96
CA SER A 221 11.06 -9.87 7.39
C SER A 221 10.46 -8.63 8.06
N GLY A 222 9.12 -8.56 8.23
CA GLY A 222 8.37 -7.39 8.73
C GLY A 222 8.67 -6.99 10.19
N LYS A 223 9.73 -7.54 10.78
CA LYS A 223 10.23 -7.24 12.12
C LYS A 223 11.64 -6.63 12.10
N GLU A 224 12.34 -6.63 10.98
CA GLU A 224 13.68 -6.07 10.90
C GLU A 224 13.59 -4.59 10.51
N GLY A 225 13.55 -3.72 11.52
CA GLY A 225 13.89 -2.33 11.29
C GLY A 225 15.35 -2.20 10.85
N CYS A 226 15.75 -1.02 10.42
CA CYS A 226 17.14 -0.80 9.99
C CYS A 226 18.13 -1.22 11.09
N VAL A 227 18.88 -2.30 10.83
CA VAL A 227 19.76 -3.01 11.79
C VAL A 227 20.79 -2.07 12.43
N GLU A 228 21.19 -1.03 11.69
CA GLU A 228 22.17 -0.02 12.07
C GLU A 228 21.78 0.81 13.31
N ARG A 229 20.51 0.83 13.74
CA ARG A 229 20.05 1.59 14.92
C ARG A 229 19.32 0.78 16.00
N TYR A 230 18.97 -0.48 15.76
CA TYR A 230 18.15 -1.29 16.70
C TYR A 230 18.89 -1.79 17.96
N GLN A 231 20.00 -1.15 18.34
CA GLN A 231 20.81 -1.55 19.50
C GLN A 231 20.47 -0.82 20.81
N GLN A 232 19.59 0.19 20.80
CA GLN A 232 19.34 1.04 21.97
C GLN A 232 17.83 1.19 22.22
N ALA A 233 17.41 0.85 23.44
CA ALA A 233 16.03 0.77 23.99
C ALA A 233 14.95 0.16 23.06
N LYS A 234 14.55 -1.10 23.29
CA LYS A 234 13.58 -1.85 22.47
C LYS A 234 12.16 -1.22 22.44
N PRO A 235 11.72 -0.56 21.35
CA PRO A 235 10.31 -0.66 20.98
C PRO A 235 10.01 -2.13 20.66
N LEU A 236 8.83 -2.62 21.03
CA LEU A 236 8.43 -4.02 20.82
C LEU A 236 8.44 -4.41 19.32
N THR A 237 8.20 -3.44 18.42
CA THR A 237 8.23 -3.60 16.95
C THR A 237 8.55 -2.27 16.22
N LEU A 238 8.74 -2.36 14.90
CA LEU A 238 8.84 -1.21 13.99
C LEU A 238 7.60 -0.30 14.01
N GLY A 239 6.40 -0.89 14.04
CA GLY A 239 5.14 -0.15 14.08
C GLY A 239 5.05 0.72 15.33
N HIS A 240 5.51 0.21 16.47
CA HIS A 240 5.54 0.95 17.72
C HIS A 240 6.46 2.18 17.67
N SER A 241 7.69 2.02 17.15
CA SER A 241 8.64 3.13 16.96
C SER A 241 8.07 4.22 16.05
N LEU A 242 7.49 3.84 14.91
CA LEU A 242 6.92 4.80 13.96
C LEU A 242 5.68 5.51 14.49
N VAL A 243 4.84 4.84 15.28
CA VAL A 243 3.72 5.48 15.96
C VAL A 243 4.21 6.51 16.98
N GLN A 244 5.17 6.17 17.84
CA GLN A 244 5.72 7.10 18.83
C GLN A 244 6.38 8.31 18.16
N ALA A 245 7.22 8.09 17.15
CA ALA A 245 7.86 9.16 16.40
C ALA A 245 6.82 10.06 15.68
N SER A 246 5.75 9.48 15.14
CA SER A 246 4.65 10.24 14.52
C SER A 246 3.89 11.08 15.55
N GLN A 247 3.64 10.57 16.75
CA GLN A 247 2.98 11.33 17.83
C GLN A 247 3.80 12.58 18.18
N GLN A 248 5.11 12.43 18.44
CA GLN A 248 6.00 13.56 18.74
C GLN A 248 6.05 14.58 17.58
N LEU A 249 6.04 14.10 16.34
CA LEU A 249 6.06 14.96 15.16
C LEU A 249 4.79 15.80 15.00
N ILE A 250 3.61 15.28 15.37
CA ILE A 250 2.32 15.99 15.30
C ILE A 250 2.24 17.11 16.35
N GLU A 251 2.87 16.91 17.52
CA GLU A 251 2.92 17.90 18.59
C GLU A 251 3.70 19.16 18.19
N LEU A 252 4.65 19.04 17.25
CA LEU A 252 5.44 20.18 16.80
C LEU A 252 4.54 21.33 16.26
N PRO A 253 4.78 22.58 16.69
CA PRO A 253 4.05 23.74 16.16
C PRO A 253 4.21 23.93 14.65
N GLY A 254 5.38 23.55 14.10
CA GLY A 254 5.68 23.67 12.67
C GLY A 254 5.12 22.54 11.81
N THR A 255 4.48 21.53 12.39
CA THR A 255 3.80 20.46 11.67
C THR A 255 2.33 20.83 11.40
N ALA A 256 1.93 20.71 10.14
CA ALA A 256 0.56 20.99 9.71
C ALA A 256 -0.45 20.01 10.34
N SER A 257 -1.70 20.47 10.48
CA SER A 257 -2.81 19.62 10.90
C SER A 257 -3.18 18.66 9.78
N ALA A 258 -2.70 17.42 9.88
CA ALA A 258 -2.76 16.43 8.81
C ALA A 258 -3.24 15.06 9.31
N HIS A 259 -3.47 14.14 8.37
CA HIS A 259 -3.83 12.76 8.66
C HIS A 259 -2.59 11.87 8.69
N PHE A 260 -2.19 11.44 9.89
CA PHE A 260 -1.11 10.49 10.07
C PHE A 260 -1.68 9.11 10.31
N THR A 261 -1.13 8.11 9.63
CA THR A 261 -1.56 6.73 9.80
C THR A 261 -0.39 5.79 9.64
N VAL A 262 -0.27 4.87 10.59
CA VAL A 262 0.66 3.74 10.53
C VAL A 262 -0.18 2.46 10.48
N LEU A 263 0.04 1.65 9.46
CA LEU A 263 -0.59 0.33 9.33
C LEU A 263 0.41 -0.73 9.74
N GLY A 264 0.17 -1.37 10.87
CA GLY A 264 0.94 -2.52 11.32
C GLY A 264 0.13 -3.82 11.23
N THR A 265 0.72 -4.87 11.75
CA THR A 265 0.06 -6.16 12.01
C THR A 265 0.42 -6.56 13.42
N SER A 266 -0.50 -7.21 14.12
CA SER A 266 -0.16 -7.78 15.41
C SER A 266 0.96 -8.84 15.25
N PRO A 267 1.77 -9.08 16.30
CA PRO A 267 2.85 -10.04 16.23
C PRO A 267 2.31 -11.44 15.87
N GLN A 268 2.68 -11.94 14.70
CA GLN A 268 2.59 -13.37 14.41
C GLN A 268 3.82 -14.02 15.04
N GLY A 269 3.61 -14.83 16.08
CA GLY A 269 4.65 -15.65 16.69
C GLY A 269 4.26 -17.11 16.59
N TYR A 270 5.24 -18.02 16.58
CA TYR A 270 5.00 -19.45 16.76
C TYR A 270 4.21 -19.74 18.04
N GLU A 271 4.39 -18.91 19.07
CA GLU A 271 3.72 -18.98 20.38
C GLU A 271 2.42 -18.15 20.45
N ASN A 272 2.28 -17.09 19.64
CA ASN A 272 1.09 -16.25 19.61
C ASN A 272 0.35 -16.47 18.28
N GLN A 273 -0.23 -17.67 18.18
CA GLN A 273 -1.02 -18.12 17.06
C GLN A 273 -2.43 -17.54 17.12
N SER A 274 -2.60 -16.21 17.18
CA SER A 274 -3.94 -15.67 17.01
C SER A 274 -4.52 -16.20 15.70
N LEU A 275 -5.68 -16.89 15.75
CA LEU A 275 -6.39 -17.54 14.63
C LEU A 275 -6.47 -16.67 13.37
N TYR A 276 -6.43 -15.35 13.58
CA TYR A 276 -6.73 -14.34 12.60
C TYR A 276 -5.58 -13.36 12.51
N TRP A 277 -5.15 -13.11 11.28
CA TRP A 277 -4.25 -12.02 10.98
C TRP A 277 -4.96 -10.71 11.32
N THR A 278 -4.41 -9.93 12.25
CA THR A 278 -5.02 -8.67 12.66
C THR A 278 -4.21 -7.51 12.10
N LEU A 279 -4.84 -6.74 11.21
CA LEU A 279 -4.28 -5.49 10.69
C LEU A 279 -4.60 -4.35 11.65
N LEU A 280 -3.58 -3.57 12.01
CA LEU A 280 -3.65 -2.51 13.01
C LEU A 280 -3.46 -1.16 12.33
N ARG A 281 -4.55 -0.46 12.04
CA ARG A 281 -4.48 0.91 11.49
C ARG A 281 -4.52 1.92 12.63
N CYS A 282 -3.34 2.41 13.01
CA CYS A 282 -3.17 3.47 13.99
C CYS A 282 -3.29 4.83 13.30
N ARG A 283 -4.28 5.63 13.68
CA ARG A 283 -4.51 6.99 13.21
C ARG A 283 -4.12 7.97 14.32
N MET A 284 -3.34 8.98 13.96
CA MET A 284 -2.93 10.05 14.86
C MET A 284 -3.39 11.40 14.31
N MET A 285 -3.91 12.25 15.19
CA MET A 285 -4.47 13.56 14.83
C MET A 285 -4.08 14.60 15.87
N LYS A 286 -3.83 15.82 15.39
CA LYS A 286 -3.64 16.98 16.25
C LYS A 286 -5.00 17.45 16.79
N GLU A 287 -5.14 17.53 18.10
CA GLU A 287 -6.29 18.10 18.79
C GLU A 287 -5.84 19.26 19.70
N PRO A 288 -6.75 20.14 20.14
CA PRO A 288 -6.39 21.27 21.02
C PRO A 288 -5.72 20.85 22.34
N GLN A 289 -6.04 19.65 22.84
CA GLN A 289 -5.53 19.09 24.10
C GLN A 289 -4.28 18.20 23.93
N GLY A 290 -3.75 18.05 22.72
CA GLY A 290 -2.61 17.17 22.43
C GLY A 290 -2.85 16.28 21.21
N VAL A 291 -2.14 15.17 21.13
CA VAL A 291 -2.34 14.19 20.05
C VAL A 291 -3.36 13.15 20.46
N ARG A 292 -4.41 13.00 19.66
CA ARG A 292 -5.31 11.86 19.76
C ARG A 292 -4.82 10.73 18.89
N THR A 293 -4.63 9.57 19.50
CA THR A 293 -4.27 8.32 18.82
C THR A 293 -5.41 7.34 18.93
N GLU A 294 -5.80 6.74 17.82
CA GLU A 294 -6.82 5.70 17.76
C GLU A 294 -6.37 4.56 16.87
N THR A 295 -6.53 3.33 17.33
CA THR A 295 -6.17 2.14 16.55
C THR A 295 -7.43 1.37 16.18
N TRP A 296 -7.65 1.22 14.87
CA TRP A 296 -8.58 0.24 14.35
C TRP A 296 -7.88 -1.11 14.19
N ARG A 297 -8.52 -2.16 14.69
CA ARG A 297 -8.12 -3.55 14.48
C ARG A 297 -9.05 -4.21 13.49
N PHE A 298 -8.51 -4.74 12.40
CA PHE A 298 -9.26 -5.43 11.37
C PHE A 298 -8.86 -6.89 11.32
N PRO A 299 -9.77 -7.83 11.62
CA PRO A 299 -9.48 -9.23 11.49
C PRO A 299 -9.54 -9.63 10.01
N ALA A 300 -8.51 -10.34 9.58
CA ALA A 300 -8.39 -10.95 8.26
C ALA A 300 -8.15 -12.46 8.41
N VAL A 301 -8.91 -13.24 7.67
CA VAL A 301 -8.96 -14.70 7.78
C VAL A 301 -8.66 -15.30 6.42
N TRP A 302 -7.78 -16.29 6.36
CA TRP A 302 -7.56 -17.05 5.14
C TRP A 302 -8.79 -17.93 4.82
N GLN A 303 -9.22 -17.92 3.57
CA GLN A 303 -10.39 -18.66 3.13
C GLN A 303 -9.96 -20.04 2.58
N ILE A 304 -10.13 -21.07 3.40
CA ILE A 304 -9.84 -22.47 3.03
C ILE A 304 -10.81 -22.94 1.93
N GLY A 305 -10.30 -23.56 0.86
CA GLY A 305 -11.12 -24.21 -0.18
C GLY A 305 -11.18 -23.52 -1.56
N HIS A 306 -10.27 -22.60 -1.86
CA HIS A 306 -10.11 -22.02 -3.20
C HIS A 306 -8.77 -22.42 -3.85
N LEU A 307 -8.77 -22.50 -5.19
CA LEU A 307 -7.55 -22.64 -6.01
C LEU A 307 -6.62 -21.41 -5.91
N TYR A 308 -7.08 -20.31 -5.32
CA TYR A 308 -6.36 -19.05 -5.13
C TYR A 308 -6.46 -18.59 -3.66
N SER A 309 -5.40 -17.98 -3.14
CA SER A 309 -5.31 -17.49 -1.76
C SER A 309 -6.23 -16.29 -1.50
N ALA A 310 -7.49 -16.53 -1.11
CA ALA A 310 -8.43 -15.47 -0.74
C ALA A 310 -8.44 -15.18 0.77
N TYR A 311 -8.71 -13.93 1.12
CA TYR A 311 -8.81 -13.41 2.49
C TYR A 311 -10.20 -12.83 2.72
N TYR A 312 -10.84 -13.22 3.81
CA TYR A 312 -12.02 -12.55 4.34
C TYR A 312 -11.57 -11.50 5.37
N ILE A 313 -11.86 -10.22 5.11
CA ILE A 313 -11.55 -9.12 6.05
C ILE A 313 -12.84 -8.45 6.52
N ARG A 314 -12.94 -8.19 7.83
CA ARG A 314 -14.07 -7.46 8.43
C ARG A 314 -13.65 -6.03 8.77
N MET A 315 -14.36 -5.06 8.21
CA MET A 315 -14.24 -3.64 8.52
C MET A 315 -15.37 -3.22 9.48
N ARG A 316 -15.42 -1.95 9.89
CA ARG A 316 -16.40 -1.42 10.85
C ARG A 316 -17.86 -1.73 10.48
N HIS A 317 -18.22 -1.61 9.20
CA HIS A 317 -19.61 -1.75 8.72
C HIS A 317 -19.75 -2.69 7.52
N GLU A 318 -18.63 -3.23 7.04
CA GLU A 318 -18.55 -3.95 5.79
C GLU A 318 -17.61 -5.12 5.95
N ALA A 319 -17.72 -6.11 5.08
CA ALA A 319 -16.77 -7.19 5.01
C ALA A 319 -16.51 -7.52 3.54
N TYR A 320 -15.30 -7.97 3.26
CA TYR A 320 -14.82 -8.20 1.92
C TYR A 320 -14.19 -9.58 1.82
N VAL A 321 -14.35 -10.20 0.65
CA VAL A 321 -13.50 -11.31 0.21
C VAL A 321 -12.52 -10.76 -0.81
N ILE A 322 -11.24 -10.98 -0.56
CA ILE A 322 -10.13 -10.35 -1.28
C ILE A 322 -9.20 -11.43 -1.81
N ASP A 323 -8.89 -11.40 -3.09
CA ASP A 323 -8.08 -12.44 -3.76
C ASP A 323 -6.56 -12.38 -3.50
N ASN A 324 -6.07 -11.35 -2.80
CA ASN A 324 -4.65 -11.14 -2.51
C ASN A 324 -4.45 -10.40 -1.17
N ARG A 325 -3.43 -10.82 -0.42
CA ARG A 325 -2.99 -10.19 0.84
C ARG A 325 -2.76 -8.69 0.70
N ASN A 326 -2.09 -8.22 -0.34
CA ASN A 326 -1.75 -6.79 -0.49
C ASN A 326 -2.96 -5.91 -0.73
N LYS A 327 -4.01 -6.44 -1.37
CA LYS A 327 -5.29 -5.74 -1.47
C LYS A 327 -5.99 -5.66 -0.11
N ALA A 328 -5.82 -6.66 0.76
CA ALA A 328 -6.33 -6.60 2.13
C ALA A 328 -5.60 -5.54 2.96
N ILE A 329 -4.29 -5.39 2.77
CA ILE A 329 -3.48 -4.30 3.35
C ILE A 329 -4.01 -2.94 2.87
N ASP A 330 -4.18 -2.75 1.56
CA ASP A 330 -4.68 -1.48 0.98
C ASP A 330 -6.09 -1.12 1.52
N VAL A 331 -7.00 -2.10 1.60
CA VAL A 331 -8.34 -1.93 2.19
C VAL A 331 -8.25 -1.55 3.67
N ALA A 332 -7.41 -2.23 4.44
CA ALA A 332 -7.22 -1.94 5.86
C ALA A 332 -6.58 -0.56 6.09
N GLY A 333 -5.58 -0.19 5.28
CA GLY A 333 -4.92 1.13 5.27
C GLY A 333 -5.87 2.28 4.90
N GLY A 334 -7.00 1.98 4.26
CA GLY A 334 -8.01 2.96 3.87
C GLY A 334 -7.76 3.59 2.50
N ARG A 335 -6.88 2.96 1.71
CA ARG A 335 -6.55 3.31 0.31
C ARG A 335 -6.12 4.77 0.18
N PRO A 336 -4.95 5.13 0.77
CA PRO A 336 -4.44 6.50 0.74
C PRO A 336 -4.19 6.99 -0.69
N TRP A 337 -3.99 6.06 -1.63
CA TRP A 337 -3.76 6.30 -3.04
C TRP A 337 -4.69 5.44 -3.89
N ARG A 338 -5.18 6.01 -5.01
CA ARG A 338 -6.13 5.35 -5.91
C ARG A 338 -5.55 5.21 -7.31
N THR A 339 -5.93 4.12 -7.97
CA THR A 339 -5.60 3.87 -9.37
C THR A 339 -6.75 4.38 -10.25
N LEU A 340 -6.44 5.17 -11.25
CA LEU A 340 -7.38 5.64 -12.26
C LEU A 340 -7.58 4.58 -13.35
N ILE A 341 -8.63 4.71 -14.17
CA ILE A 341 -8.83 3.84 -15.35
C ILE A 341 -7.65 3.85 -16.34
N THR A 342 -6.85 4.92 -16.32
CA THR A 342 -5.61 5.08 -17.10
C THR A 342 -4.42 4.33 -16.52
N SER A 343 -4.61 3.64 -15.39
CA SER A 343 -3.58 3.03 -14.53
C SER A 343 -2.65 4.05 -13.84
N THR A 344 -2.93 5.34 -13.91
CA THR A 344 -2.21 6.34 -13.10
C THR A 344 -2.56 6.15 -11.63
N ARG A 345 -1.56 6.19 -10.76
CA ARG A 345 -1.74 6.25 -9.30
C ARG A 345 -1.57 7.66 -8.78
N LEU A 346 -2.55 8.10 -8.00
CA LEU A 346 -2.59 9.43 -7.40
C LEU A 346 -2.99 9.33 -5.92
N PRO A 347 -2.58 10.31 -5.09
CA PRO A 347 -3.15 10.46 -3.75
C PRO A 347 -4.68 10.52 -3.85
N ARG A 348 -5.38 9.92 -2.89
CA ARG A 348 -6.84 9.90 -2.86
C ARG A 348 -7.44 11.32 -2.98
N ALA A 349 -6.79 12.31 -2.36
CA ALA A 349 -7.19 13.71 -2.47
C ALA A 349 -7.12 14.28 -3.89
N LEU A 350 -6.22 13.78 -4.75
CA LEU A 350 -6.07 14.22 -6.15
C LEU A 350 -6.88 13.37 -7.14
N ALA A 351 -7.45 12.25 -6.68
CA ALA A 351 -8.21 11.32 -7.49
C ALA A 351 -9.73 11.49 -7.37
N HIS A 352 -10.23 12.37 -6.50
CA HIS A 352 -11.65 12.43 -6.12
C HIS A 352 -12.63 12.70 -7.27
N ASP A 353 -12.24 13.54 -8.24
CA ASP A 353 -13.06 13.89 -9.42
C ASP A 353 -12.72 13.05 -10.66
N LYS A 354 -11.90 12.01 -10.51
CA LYS A 354 -11.43 11.19 -11.62
C LYS A 354 -12.06 9.81 -11.60
N GLU A 355 -12.22 9.23 -12.79
CA GLU A 355 -12.72 7.87 -12.90
C GLU A 355 -11.67 6.87 -12.39
N LEU A 356 -12.07 6.07 -11.40
CA LEU A 356 -11.21 5.13 -10.71
C LEU A 356 -11.29 3.77 -11.38
N LEU A 357 -10.15 3.09 -11.46
CA LEU A 357 -10.13 1.68 -11.82
C LEU A 357 -10.94 0.90 -10.78
N PRO A 358 -11.86 0.02 -11.19
CA PRO A 358 -12.56 -0.87 -10.27
C PRO A 358 -11.56 -1.66 -9.42
N ASP A 359 -11.92 -1.88 -8.15
CA ASP A 359 -11.11 -2.68 -7.23
C ASP A 359 -11.27 -4.17 -7.56
N ASP A 360 -10.74 -4.61 -8.70
CA ASP A 360 -10.79 -6.00 -9.14
C ASP A 360 -10.24 -6.92 -8.05
N GLY A 361 -10.93 -8.03 -7.79
CA GLY A 361 -10.55 -8.99 -6.75
C GLY A 361 -10.90 -8.58 -5.32
N ILE A 362 -11.60 -7.46 -5.11
CA ILE A 362 -12.21 -7.07 -3.83
C ILE A 362 -13.73 -7.15 -3.98
N ILE A 363 -14.35 -8.15 -3.34
CA ILE A 363 -15.79 -8.43 -3.48
C ILE A 363 -16.45 -8.22 -2.13
N ASN A 364 -17.57 -7.47 -2.09
CA ASN A 364 -18.37 -7.36 -0.87
C ASN A 364 -18.84 -8.76 -0.43
N HIS A 365 -18.70 -9.08 0.86
CA HIS A 365 -19.03 -10.41 1.37
C HIS A 365 -20.49 -10.82 1.11
N LYS A 366 -21.43 -9.87 1.06
CA LYS A 366 -22.84 -10.17 0.72
C LYS A 366 -22.97 -10.67 -0.72
N ASP A 367 -22.30 -9.99 -1.66
CA ASP A 367 -22.29 -10.40 -3.07
C ASP A 367 -21.55 -11.73 -3.26
N TRP A 368 -20.43 -11.90 -2.55
CA TRP A 368 -19.69 -13.16 -2.53
C TRP A 368 -20.56 -14.33 -2.06
N THR A 369 -21.28 -14.17 -0.95
CA THR A 369 -22.15 -15.22 -0.40
C THR A 369 -23.27 -15.59 -1.37
N ARG A 370 -23.79 -14.61 -2.13
CA ARG A 370 -24.79 -14.85 -3.19
C ARG A 370 -24.19 -15.64 -4.36
N MET A 371 -22.96 -15.33 -4.77
CA MET A 371 -22.27 -16.01 -5.88
C MET A 371 -21.78 -17.41 -5.49
N TYR A 372 -21.33 -17.59 -4.25
CA TYR A 372 -20.68 -18.82 -3.77
C TYR A 372 -21.25 -19.26 -2.41
N PRO A 373 -22.53 -19.67 -2.35
CA PRO A 373 -23.22 -19.96 -1.08
C PRO A 373 -22.55 -21.08 -0.27
N LYS A 374 -21.82 -21.99 -0.92
CA LYS A 374 -21.11 -23.11 -0.28
C LYS A 374 -19.68 -22.78 0.17
N LYS A 375 -19.15 -21.60 -0.17
CA LYS A 375 -17.74 -21.24 0.07
C LYS A 375 -17.63 -20.14 1.12
N GLN A 376 -17.45 -20.55 2.37
CA GLN A 376 -17.43 -19.64 3.51
C GLN A 376 -16.26 -19.99 4.44
N PRO A 377 -15.62 -18.99 5.07
CA PRO A 377 -14.57 -19.25 6.04
C PRO A 377 -15.17 -19.86 7.32
N TRP A 378 -14.34 -20.62 8.06
CA TRP A 378 -14.74 -21.27 9.32
C TRP A 378 -15.34 -20.30 10.34
N LEU A 379 -14.84 -19.06 10.39
CA LEU A 379 -15.43 -18.01 11.22
C LEU A 379 -16.93 -17.85 10.96
N ILE A 380 -17.37 -17.77 9.69
CA ILE A 380 -18.78 -17.60 9.34
C ILE A 380 -19.59 -18.88 9.65
N TYR A 381 -18.98 -20.05 9.51
CA TYR A 381 -19.60 -21.31 9.92
C TYR A 381 -19.86 -21.33 11.44
N ASN A 382 -18.85 -20.98 12.24
CA ASN A 382 -18.97 -20.92 13.69
C ASN A 382 -20.00 -19.87 14.14
N GLU A 383 -20.00 -18.69 13.50
CA GLU A 383 -20.98 -17.63 13.80
C GLU A 383 -22.42 -18.11 13.57
N ARG A 384 -22.66 -18.91 12.52
CA ARG A 384 -23.97 -19.51 12.28
C ARG A 384 -24.32 -20.57 13.31
N LYS A 385 -23.36 -21.43 13.68
CA LYS A 385 -23.58 -22.46 14.71
C LYS A 385 -23.89 -21.83 16.07
N ALA A 386 -23.17 -20.77 16.43
CA ALA A 386 -23.39 -20.01 17.66
C ALA A 386 -24.62 -19.08 17.62
N GLY A 387 -25.14 -18.78 16.43
CA GLY A 387 -26.22 -17.81 16.25
C GLY A 387 -25.81 -16.36 16.53
N MET A 388 -24.51 -16.06 16.58
CA MET A 388 -23.98 -14.73 16.89
C MET A 388 -22.64 -14.48 16.22
N SER A 389 -22.28 -13.21 16.07
CA SER A 389 -20.96 -12.84 15.56
C SER A 389 -19.88 -13.08 16.63
N LEU A 390 -18.75 -13.66 16.21
CA LEU A 390 -17.70 -14.11 17.11
C LEU A 390 -16.44 -13.25 17.02
N LEU A 391 -16.31 -12.39 15.99
CA LEU A 391 -15.12 -11.55 15.81
C LEU A 391 -15.48 -10.24 15.11
N HIS A 392 -15.12 -9.09 15.68
CA HIS A 392 -15.46 -7.79 15.10
C HIS A 392 -14.22 -6.93 14.88
N ALA A 393 -14.33 -5.97 13.95
CA ALA A 393 -13.40 -4.87 13.93
C ALA A 393 -13.57 -4.04 15.21
N GLU A 394 -12.47 -3.69 15.85
CA GLU A 394 -12.46 -2.99 17.14
C GLU A 394 -11.75 -1.64 16.99
N LEU A 395 -12.26 -0.61 17.68
CA LEU A 395 -11.59 0.67 17.84
C LEU A 395 -11.13 0.79 19.29
N GLN A 396 -9.84 1.10 19.48
CA GLN A 396 -9.29 1.41 20.80
C GLN A 396 -8.60 2.78 20.76
N GLU A 397 -8.63 3.47 21.89
CA GLU A 397 -7.79 4.64 22.15
C GLU A 397 -6.33 4.21 22.39
N GLY A 398 -5.39 4.98 21.86
CA GLY A 398 -3.97 4.67 21.91
C GLY A 398 -3.53 3.62 20.90
N TYR A 399 -2.31 3.10 21.10
CA TYR A 399 -1.70 2.07 20.25
C TYR A 399 -1.23 0.90 21.10
N GLU A 400 -1.75 -0.28 20.79
CA GLU A 400 -1.38 -1.53 21.44
C GLU A 400 -1.36 -2.65 20.39
N GLU A 401 -0.25 -3.38 20.33
CA GLU A 401 -0.01 -4.44 19.36
C GLU A 401 -0.64 -5.76 19.75
N LYS A 402 -1.96 -5.74 19.85
CA LYS A 402 -2.76 -6.86 20.29
C LYS A 402 -3.57 -7.43 19.13
N SER A 403 -3.49 -8.75 18.94
CA SER A 403 -4.35 -9.48 18.03
C SER A 403 -5.79 -9.48 18.52
N LEU A 404 -6.75 -9.49 17.59
CA LEU A 404 -8.13 -9.79 17.94
C LEU A 404 -8.28 -11.28 18.22
N LEU A 405 -9.06 -11.59 19.26
CA LEU A 405 -9.40 -12.95 19.63
C LEU A 405 -10.87 -13.20 19.29
N GLU A 406 -11.15 -14.34 18.67
CA GLU A 406 -12.53 -14.77 18.45
C GLU A 406 -13.16 -15.17 19.77
N TYR A 407 -14.35 -14.64 20.01
CA TYR A 407 -15.16 -14.93 21.17
C TYR A 407 -15.64 -16.39 21.14
N THR A 408 -15.49 -17.10 22.25
CA THR A 408 -16.12 -18.41 22.47
C THR A 408 -17.34 -18.19 23.37
N PRO A 409 -18.57 -18.35 22.84
CA PRO A 409 -19.78 -18.16 23.64
C PRO A 409 -19.92 -19.23 24.71
N LYS A 410 -20.68 -18.91 25.77
CA LYS A 410 -21.04 -19.88 26.81
C LYS A 410 -21.82 -21.06 26.19
N GLY A 411 -21.54 -22.29 26.62
CA GLY A 411 -22.14 -23.50 26.06
C GLY A 411 -21.39 -24.05 24.84
N PHE A 412 -20.27 -23.43 24.47
CA PHE A 412 -19.41 -23.88 23.38
C PHE A 412 -17.96 -24.01 23.82
N VAL A 413 -17.24 -24.92 23.17
CA VAL A 413 -15.83 -25.22 23.39
C VAL A 413 -15.07 -25.35 22.07
N ARG A 414 -13.75 -25.31 22.15
CA ARG A 414 -12.83 -25.56 21.04
C ARG A 414 -11.88 -26.67 21.47
N TYR A 415 -11.95 -27.82 20.80
CA TYR A 415 -11.10 -28.98 21.09
C TYR A 415 -9.83 -28.89 20.23
N GLY A 416 -8.65 -28.77 20.84
CA GLY A 416 -7.38 -28.75 20.11
C GLY A 416 -6.30 -27.79 20.63
N GLY A 417 -5.03 -28.22 20.54
CA GLY A 417 -3.78 -27.50 20.85
C GLY A 417 -3.52 -26.23 20.03
N PRO A 418 -2.26 -25.89 19.68
CA PRO A 418 -1.92 -24.55 19.19
C PRO A 418 -2.92 -24.11 18.11
N VAL A 419 -3.38 -22.89 18.30
CA VAL A 419 -4.64 -22.34 17.83
C VAL A 419 -4.85 -22.45 16.30
N TRP A 420 -3.81 -22.64 15.50
CA TRP A 420 -3.90 -22.82 14.04
C TRP A 420 -4.55 -24.13 13.54
N GLN A 421 -4.70 -25.17 14.37
CA GLN A 421 -5.12 -26.50 13.91
C GLN A 421 -6.61 -26.80 14.11
N TYR A 422 -7.33 -26.08 14.99
CA TYR A 422 -8.73 -26.35 15.30
C TYR A 422 -9.59 -25.08 15.31
N THR A 423 -10.01 -24.67 14.11
CA THR A 423 -10.88 -23.51 13.87
C THR A 423 -12.36 -23.75 14.19
N ARG A 424 -12.77 -24.97 14.57
CA ARG A 424 -14.18 -25.33 14.72
C ARG A 424 -14.71 -25.09 16.13
N LEU A 425 -15.91 -24.56 16.20
CA LEU A 425 -16.68 -24.41 17.43
C LEU A 425 -17.57 -25.65 17.67
N TYR A 426 -17.51 -26.21 18.87
CA TYR A 426 -18.29 -27.38 19.30
C TYR A 426 -19.24 -26.96 20.42
N ALA A 427 -20.44 -27.52 20.44
CA ALA A 427 -21.29 -27.40 21.63
C ALA A 427 -20.66 -28.23 22.75
N GLU A 428 -20.84 -27.84 24.02
CA GLU A 428 -20.28 -28.56 25.18
C GLU A 428 -20.74 -30.02 25.28
N ASP A 429 -21.88 -30.34 24.67
CA ASP A 429 -22.49 -31.67 24.59
C ASP A 429 -22.16 -32.43 23.30
N ASP A 430 -21.42 -31.83 22.36
CA ASP A 430 -20.92 -32.54 21.17
C ASP A 430 -19.85 -33.57 21.61
N GLU A 431 -19.86 -34.77 21.02
CA GLU A 431 -18.74 -35.69 21.18
C GLU A 431 -17.45 -35.04 20.62
N PRO A 432 -16.32 -35.11 21.35
CA PRO A 432 -15.07 -34.54 20.87
C PRO A 432 -14.65 -35.22 19.56
N PRO A 433 -13.85 -34.54 18.70
CA PRO A 433 -13.36 -35.13 17.46
C PRO A 433 -12.66 -36.49 17.74
N GLU A 434 -12.88 -37.49 16.88
CA GLU A 434 -12.36 -38.86 17.06
C GLU A 434 -10.83 -38.91 17.30
N ASP A 435 -10.09 -37.91 16.83
CA ASP A 435 -8.63 -37.83 16.92
C ASP A 435 -8.13 -36.94 18.09
N TRP A 436 -9.01 -36.44 18.97
CA TRP A 436 -8.67 -35.51 20.07
C TRP A 436 -8.09 -36.23 21.31
N ASP A 437 -6.85 -35.87 21.71
CA ASP A 437 -6.23 -36.36 22.95
C ASP A 437 -6.28 -35.28 24.07
N PRO A 438 -7.08 -35.47 25.13
CA PRO A 438 -7.17 -34.54 26.25
C PRO A 438 -5.88 -34.45 27.09
N ASN A 439 -4.90 -35.35 26.90
CA ASN A 439 -3.63 -35.39 27.65
C ASN A 439 -2.40 -34.98 26.83
N GLY A 440 -2.56 -34.64 25.55
CA GLY A 440 -1.47 -34.07 24.75
C GLY A 440 -1.07 -32.68 25.27
N PRO A 441 0.15 -32.20 25.01
CA PRO A 441 0.51 -30.81 25.32
C PRO A 441 -0.49 -29.89 24.61
N ASP A 442 -1.26 -29.15 25.39
CA ASP A 442 -2.38 -28.31 24.97
C ASP A 442 -3.59 -29.02 24.33
N GLY A 443 -3.81 -30.33 24.57
CA GLY A 443 -4.96 -31.03 23.96
C GLY A 443 -4.80 -31.22 22.45
N SER A 444 -3.60 -31.58 22.02
CA SER A 444 -3.28 -31.89 20.63
C SER A 444 -4.10 -33.08 20.11
N VAL A 445 -4.49 -32.99 18.85
CA VAL A 445 -5.00 -34.14 18.09
C VAL A 445 -3.83 -35.01 17.66
N VAL A 446 -3.95 -36.32 17.86
CA VAL A 446 -2.92 -37.27 17.47
C VAL A 446 -2.94 -37.41 15.95
N GLY A 447 -1.89 -36.91 15.30
CA GLY A 447 -1.57 -37.20 13.90
C GLY A 447 -0.50 -38.28 13.81
#